data_AF-A0A6J4UJR1-F1
#
_entry.id   AF-A0A6J4UJR1-F1
#
_cell.length_a   1.000
_cell.length_b   1.000
_cell.length_c   1.000
_cell.angle_alpha   90.00
_cell.angle_beta   90.00
_cell.angle_gamma   90.00
#
_symmetry.space_group_name_H-M   'P 1'
#
loop_
_entity.id
_entity.type
_entity.pdbx_description
1 polymer ?
#
loop_
_entity_poly.entity_id
_entity_poly.type
_entity_poly.pdbx_seq_one_letter_code
_entity_poly.pdbx_strand_id
1 'polypeptide(L)' 'MQYVRLYADAAGESHFEDVTVPLAEVNFAPPAPPVHLSPFSPAAHYGFLVGPPGWDGGWHPTPRRR' A
#
# COMPACT_ATOMS: atom_id res chain seq x y z
N MET A 1 4.66 7.17 -3.52
CA MET A 1 4.34 6.22 -4.61
C MET A 1 3.47 6.92 -5.63
N GLN A 2 3.69 6.68 -6.93
CA GLN A 2 2.83 7.19 -8.01
C GLN A 2 2.04 6.03 -8.62
N TYR A 3 0.76 6.25 -8.91
CA TYR A 3 -0.06 5.31 -9.67
C TYR A 3 -1.15 6.05 -10.45
N VAL A 4 -1.62 5.43 -11.54
CA VAL A 4 -2.78 5.92 -12.28
C VAL A 4 -4.04 5.37 -11.64
N ARG A 5 -4.98 6.24 -11.27
CA ARG A 5 -6.32 5.86 -10.79
C ARG A 5 -7.33 6.00 -11.92
N LEU A 6 -8.11 4.94 -12.13
CA LEU A 6 -9.35 4.98 -12.90
C LEU A 6 -10.51 5.27 -11.94
N TYR A 7 -11.33 6.28 -12.22
CA TYR A 7 -12.50 6.63 -11.41
C TYR A 7 -13.67 7.09 -12.29
N ALA A 8 -14.89 7.02 -11.74
CA ALA A 8 -16.07 7.59 -12.36
C ALA A 8 -16.33 9.00 -11.80
N ASP A 9 -16.62 9.97 -12.65
CA ASP A 9 -17.03 11.31 -12.20
C ASP A 9 -18.52 11.36 -11.78
N ALA A 10 -19.01 12.56 -11.49
CA ALA A 10 -20.41 12.77 -11.10
C ALA A 10 -21.43 12.48 -12.22
N ALA A 11 -21.01 12.48 -13.50
CA ALA A 11 -21.84 12.12 -14.65
C ALA A 11 -21.79 10.61 -14.96
N GLY A 12 -20.91 9.86 -14.29
CA GLY A 12 -20.68 8.44 -14.53
C GLY A 12 -19.68 8.15 -15.64
N GLU A 13 -18.95 9.16 -16.12
CA GLU A 13 -17.90 8.99 -17.13
C GLU A 13 -16.61 8.50 -16.49
N SER A 14 -15.83 7.71 -17.24
CA SER A 14 -14.56 7.15 -16.77
C SER A 14 -13.40 8.11 -17.04
N HIS A 15 -12.60 8.36 -16.01
CA HIS A 15 -11.45 9.27 -16.05
C HIS A 15 -10.19 8.60 -15.50
N PHE A 16 -9.06 9.03 -16.02
CA PHE A 16 -7.74 8.70 -15.48
C PHE A 16 -7.15 9.92 -14.79
N GLU A 17 -6.49 9.70 -13.67
CA GLU A 17 -5.64 10.72 -13.03
C GLU A 17 -4.38 10.08 -12.44
N ASP A 18 -3.32 10.88 -12.38
CA ASP A 18 -2.10 10.51 -11.67
C ASP A 18 -2.25 10.85 -10.19
N VAL A 19 -2.07 9.84 -9.33
CA VAL A 19 -2.17 9.98 -7.87
C VAL A 19 -0.81 9.77 -7.23
N THR A 20 -0.39 10.77 -6.45
CA THR A 20 0.77 10.67 -5.56
C THR A 20 0.33 10.31 -4.15
N VAL A 21 0.81 9.16 -3.64
CA VAL A 21 0.63 8.74 -2.24
C VAL A 21 1.89 9.07 -1.44
N PRO A 22 1.80 9.88 -0.37
CA PRO A 22 2.90 10.08 0.55
C PRO A 22 3.17 8.79 1.33
N LEU A 23 4.45 8.41 1.42
CA LEU A 23 4.90 7.25 2.21
C LEU A 23 5.93 7.72 3.23
N ALA A 24 5.93 7.08 4.39
CA ALA A 24 6.95 7.23 5.42
C ALA A 24 7.53 5.88 5.81
N GLU A 25 8.81 5.84 6.14
CA GLU A 25 9.44 4.64 6.67
C GLU A 25 8.92 4.33 8.08
N VAL A 26 8.45 3.10 8.28
CA VAL A 26 7.85 2.64 9.54
C VAL A 26 8.34 1.24 9.90
N ASN A 27 8.56 1.01 11.20
CA ASN A 27 8.83 -0.32 11.73
C ASN A 27 7.52 -1.10 11.92
N PHE A 28 6.94 -1.55 10.81
CA PHE A 28 5.56 -2.07 10.77
C PHE A 28 5.41 -3.47 11.36
N ALA A 29 6.33 -4.38 11.04
CA ALA A 29 6.21 -5.79 11.41
C ALA A 29 7.57 -6.41 11.83
N PRO A 30 8.07 -6.09 13.04
CA PRO A 30 9.30 -6.70 13.55
C PRO A 30 9.20 -8.24 13.61
N PRO A 31 10.28 -9.00 13.31
CA PRO A 31 11.66 -8.54 13.10
C PRO A 31 12.01 -8.13 11.66
N ALA A 32 11.04 -8.02 10.75
CA ALA A 32 11.32 -7.64 9.37
C ALA A 32 11.91 -6.21 9.29
N PRO A 33 12.77 -5.92 8.28
CA PRO A 33 13.24 -4.57 8.05
C PRO A 33 12.07 -3.59 7.84
N PRO A 34 12.23 -2.30 8.21
CA PRO A 34 11.24 -1.26 7.99
C PRO A 34 10.73 -1.18 6.55
N VAL A 35 9.51 -0.68 6.39
CA VAL A 35 8.82 -0.53 5.10
C VAL A 35 8.33 0.90 4.91
N HIS A 36 8.08 1.29 3.67
CA HIS A 36 7.45 2.57 3.36
C HIS A 36 5.93 2.40 3.33
N LEU A 37 5.23 3.09 4.22
CA LEU A 37 3.78 3.00 4.42
C LEU A 37 3.11 4.38 4.34
N SER A 38 1.96 4.44 3.69
CA SER A 38 1.10 5.63 3.70
C SER A 38 0.34 5.78 5.03
N PRO A 39 -0.04 7.00 5.44
CA PRO A 39 -1.01 7.16 6.51
C PRO A 39 -2.31 6.39 6.24
N PHE A 40 -2.94 5.85 7.28
CA PHE A 40 -4.25 5.23 7.14
C PHE A 40 -5.32 6.29 6.85
N SER A 41 -6.11 6.05 5.82
CA SER A 41 -7.30 6.85 5.48
C SER A 41 -8.56 6.05 5.81
N PRO A 42 -9.70 6.71 6.12
CA PRO A 42 -10.97 6.03 6.30
C PRO A 42 -11.29 5.18 5.08
N ALA A 43 -11.41 3.88 5.30
CA ALA A 43 -11.76 2.90 4.30
C ALA A 43 -12.54 1.78 5.00
N ALA A 44 -13.30 1.02 4.24
CA ALA A 44 -13.73 -0.30 4.71
C ALA A 44 -12.56 -1.32 4.84
N HIS A 45 -11.30 -0.85 4.72
CA HIS A 45 -9.97 -1.48 4.87
C HIS A 45 -9.21 -1.73 3.54
N TYR A 46 -8.15 -0.95 3.27
CA TYR A 46 -7.11 -1.25 2.26
C TYR A 46 -5.77 -0.56 2.61
N GLY A 47 -4.67 -0.97 1.96
CA GLY A 47 -3.36 -0.34 2.10
C GLY A 47 -2.39 -0.74 0.99
N PHE A 48 -1.35 0.07 0.80
CA PHE A 48 -0.23 -0.20 -0.11
C PHE A 48 1.04 -0.42 0.71
N LEU A 49 1.79 -1.48 0.41
CA LEU A 49 3.08 -1.78 1.02
C LEU A 49 4.17 -1.69 -0.04
N VAL A 50 5.23 -0.93 0.24
CA VAL A 50 6.40 -0.81 -0.63
C VAL A 50 7.64 -1.30 0.11
N GLY A 51 8.20 -2.42 -0.36
CA GLY A 51 9.52 -2.90 0.05
C GLY A 51 10.62 -2.17 -0.73
N PRO A 52 11.67 -1.65 -0.07
CA PRO A 52 12.81 -1.06 -0.77
C PRO A 52 13.57 -2.12 -1.62
N PRO A 53 14.44 -1.70 -2.55
CA PRO A 53 15.29 -2.62 -3.30
C PRO A 53 16.09 -3.54 -2.36
N GLY A 54 16.04 -4.84 -2.62
CA GLY A 54 16.73 -5.84 -1.80
C GLY A 54 16.05 -6.18 -0.48
N TRP A 55 14.83 -5.68 -0.22
CA TRP A 55 14.07 -6.09 0.95
C TRP A 55 13.77 -7.60 0.91
N ASP A 56 14.14 -8.30 1.98
CA ASP A 56 13.89 -9.72 2.21
C ASP A 56 13.13 -9.89 3.53
N GLY A 57 11.88 -10.38 3.44
CA GLY A 57 11.01 -10.67 4.57
C GLY A 57 11.24 -12.04 5.20
N GLY A 58 12.16 -12.84 4.66
CA GLY A 58 12.39 -14.22 5.05
C GLY A 58 11.21 -15.15 4.69
N TRP A 59 11.23 -16.35 5.28
CA TRP A 59 10.19 -17.36 5.02
C TRP A 59 8.90 -17.06 5.77
N HIS A 60 7.80 -16.88 5.02
CA HIS A 60 6.46 -16.75 5.59
C HIS A 60 5.70 -18.07 5.48
N PRO A 61 5.35 -18.74 6.60
CA PRO A 61 4.49 -19.92 6.54
C PRO A 61 3.08 -19.53 6.08
N THR A 62 2.41 -20.42 5.34
CA THR A 62 1.02 -20.22 4.90
C THR A 62 0.16 -19.79 6.10
N PRO A 63 -0.60 -18.68 5.98
CA PRO A 63 -1.52 -18.25 7.03
C PRO A 63 -2.46 -19.41 7.38
N ARG A 64 -2.37 -19.87 8.62
CA ARG A 64 -3.24 -20.92 9.15
C ARG A 64 -4.44 -20.22 9.75
N ARG A 65 -5.64 -20.73 9.48
CA ARG A 65 -6.83 -20.33 10.23
C ARG A 65 -6.57 -20.67 11.70
N ARG A 66 -6.47 -19.65 12.56
CA ARG A 66 -6.59 -19.84 14.02
C ARG A 66 -8.06 -19.76 14.40
#